data_AF-A0A5E6XLL8-F1
#
_entry.id   AF-A0A5E6XLL8-F1
#
_cell.length_a   1.000
_cell.length_b   1.000
_cell.length_c   1.000
_cell.angle_alpha   90.00
_cell.angle_beta   90.00
_cell.angle_gamma   90.00
#
_symmetry.space_group_name_H-M   'P 1'
#
loop_
_entity.id
_entity.type
_entity.pdbx_description
1 polymer ?
#
loop_
_entity_poly.entity_id
_entity_poly.type
_entity_poly.pdbx_seq_one_letter_code
_entity_poly.pdbx_strand_id
1 'polypeptide(L)'
;MNNHFRRNTPPNEDYPVTRLPTRAYARFDHLEVISDTNSVLLAFDLVDGEWLDQEGQKNPLLNVEQPNEVAKAWSNWKQLPLHQAPNPFEAMPMYRLEFELSDGRGFFGLPPLPSTNDLRALRNAAGDIERLWFELEIYNQRGQGLEVAQLYPGLFANPVQVYIKGKMPKARKSKSLSTVFSLNRLPTISTGQLEIELSNATADLLAVYDVGQGNANALMSTEHFSAGLPTHYYDLGAGVYRNKHTTPHPLAFCFTQSPSIILSHWDADHWAGAYALNINNNYPALKRKWIAPLQEVGPLHIAFAHDVINNGGEFLIYSPLPGQIGNAKLSKQRRIRFMCGQGRDRNGTGIVMAVEEPDNIPARSWLLTGDCDYLHFVKQLSPLPPVGMVAPHHGADLDSKSPIPKPPSNVNYKRLAYSFGPGNKHGKAAVRHPTSQGVTLHNHADWDHYFWSLITPGDRIPRGDILATCEHTIVTARGGALIGWDSPPGALSAPCHGTAIQCSAPLIQS
;
A
#
# COMPACT_ATOMS: atom_id res chain seq x y z
N MET A 1 14.38 5.52 13.99
CA MET A 1 13.24 5.88 13.14
C MET A 1 13.57 7.08 12.28
N ASN A 2 13.41 6.92 10.96
CA ASN A 2 13.64 7.98 9.99
C ASN A 2 12.69 9.19 10.18
N ASN A 3 13.17 10.40 9.90
CA ASN A 3 12.39 11.63 10.04
C ASN A 3 11.18 11.70 9.10
N HIS A 4 11.24 11.09 7.90
CA HIS A 4 10.16 11.08 6.92
C HIS A 4 8.86 10.44 7.46
N PHE A 5 8.98 9.51 8.42
CA PHE A 5 7.84 8.77 8.97
C PHE A 5 7.23 9.38 10.24
N ARG A 6 7.83 10.43 10.79
CA ARG A 6 7.39 11.02 12.05
C ARG A 6 6.09 11.80 11.88
N ARG A 7 5.13 11.58 12.79
CA ARG A 7 3.90 12.39 12.93
C ARG A 7 4.10 13.67 13.76
N ASN A 8 5.12 13.70 14.63
CA ASN A 8 5.29 14.72 15.68
C ASN A 8 5.96 16.01 15.20
N THR A 9 5.39 16.66 14.20
CA THR A 9 5.59 18.10 14.00
C THR A 9 4.18 18.66 13.82
N PRO A 10 3.76 19.72 14.54
CA PRO A 10 2.51 20.41 14.17
C PRO A 10 2.55 20.62 12.65
N PRO A 11 1.42 20.47 11.94
CA PRO A 11 1.39 20.49 10.48
C PRO A 11 2.17 21.72 10.03
N ASN A 12 3.41 21.52 9.58
CA ASN A 12 4.37 22.61 9.47
C ASN A 12 3.76 23.65 8.53
N GLU A 13 3.36 24.79 9.09
CA GLU A 13 3.48 26.06 8.41
C GLU A 13 4.96 26.15 8.03
N ASP A 14 5.20 26.13 6.72
CA ASP A 14 6.48 26.29 6.02
C ASP A 14 7.61 25.34 6.46
N TYR A 15 7.69 24.16 5.83
CA TYR A 15 8.96 23.43 5.77
C TYR A 15 10.01 24.38 5.17
N PRO A 16 11.06 24.75 5.92
CA PRO A 16 11.89 25.89 5.54
C PRO A 16 12.61 25.57 4.22
N VAL A 17 12.50 26.49 3.26
CA VAL A 17 13.11 26.37 1.93
C VAL A 17 14.61 26.05 2.01
N THR A 18 15.29 26.47 3.08
CA THR A 18 16.70 26.18 3.37
C THR A 18 17.02 24.70 3.63
N ARG A 19 16.01 23.85 3.79
CA ARG A 19 16.15 22.40 3.97
C ARG A 19 15.79 21.58 2.74
N LEU A 20 15.40 22.22 1.64
CA LEU A 20 15.13 21.50 0.39
C LEU A 20 16.45 20.96 -0.18
N PRO A 21 16.48 19.70 -0.64
CA PRO A 21 17.64 19.19 -1.36
C PRO A 21 17.78 19.95 -2.68
N THR A 22 19.00 20.33 -3.05
CA THR A 22 19.35 20.91 -4.35
C THR A 22 19.48 19.82 -5.43
N ARG A 23 19.85 18.61 -5.01
CA ARG A 23 20.02 17.43 -5.85
C ARG A 23 19.49 16.19 -5.16
N ALA A 24 18.84 15.31 -5.91
CA ALA A 24 18.31 14.05 -5.37
C ALA A 24 18.52 12.88 -6.34
N TYR A 25 18.65 11.68 -5.78
CA TYR A 25 18.43 10.45 -6.53
C TYR A 25 16.99 10.00 -6.32
N ALA A 26 16.29 9.79 -7.43
CA ALA A 26 14.86 9.50 -7.44
C ALA A 26 14.61 8.11 -8.04
N ARG A 27 13.80 7.32 -7.34
CA ARG A 27 13.24 6.06 -7.84
C ARG A 27 11.79 6.31 -8.21
N PHE A 28 11.37 5.87 -9.39
CA PHE A 28 9.94 5.90 -9.72
C PHE A 28 9.16 5.03 -8.74
N ASP A 29 8.04 5.55 -8.26
CA ASP A 29 7.24 4.90 -7.24
C ASP A 29 5.85 4.52 -7.76
N HIS A 30 5.05 5.52 -8.17
CA HIS A 30 3.65 5.34 -8.53
C HIS A 30 3.30 6.13 -9.80
N LEU A 31 2.31 5.63 -10.54
CA LEU A 31 1.64 6.35 -11.61
C LEU A 31 0.13 6.31 -11.41
N GLU A 32 -0.49 7.48 -11.44
CA GLU A 32 -1.94 7.62 -11.42
C GLU A 32 -2.45 8.25 -12.72
N VAL A 33 -3.52 7.68 -13.29
CA VAL A 33 -4.14 8.23 -14.49
C VAL A 33 -5.09 9.37 -14.12
N ILE A 34 -4.95 10.49 -14.82
CA ILE A 34 -5.82 11.65 -14.65
C ILE A 34 -6.65 11.79 -15.93
N SER A 35 -7.75 11.02 -15.99
CA SER A 35 -8.54 10.81 -17.20
C SER A 35 -9.11 12.10 -17.78
N ASP A 36 -9.55 13.05 -16.94
CA ASP A 36 -10.16 14.31 -17.40
C ASP A 36 -9.18 15.25 -18.13
N THR A 37 -7.86 15.09 -17.90
CA THR A 37 -6.84 15.99 -18.46
C THR A 37 -5.86 15.30 -19.39
N ASN A 38 -6.10 14.04 -19.76
CA ASN A 38 -5.18 13.21 -20.57
C ASN A 38 -3.73 13.36 -20.07
N SER A 39 -3.54 13.15 -18.78
CA SER A 39 -2.25 13.27 -18.12
C SER A 39 -2.09 12.19 -17.06
N VAL A 40 -0.86 11.99 -16.62
CA VAL A 40 -0.55 11.10 -15.51
C VAL A 40 0.12 11.87 -14.38
N LEU A 41 -0.20 11.51 -13.15
CA LEU A 41 0.59 11.89 -11.98
C LEU A 41 1.73 10.88 -11.85
N LEU A 42 2.98 11.34 -11.86
CA LEU A 42 4.15 10.52 -11.58
C LEU A 42 4.65 10.83 -10.19
N ALA A 43 4.88 9.79 -9.40
CA ALA A 43 5.48 9.91 -8.07
C ALA A 43 6.85 9.23 -8.00
N PHE A 44 7.73 9.81 -7.19
CA PHE A 44 9.08 9.32 -6.99
C PHE A 44 9.46 9.36 -5.52
N ASP A 45 10.16 8.33 -5.07
CA ASP A 45 10.87 8.34 -3.80
C ASP A 45 12.26 8.93 -4.00
N LEU A 46 12.60 9.91 -3.17
CA LEU A 46 13.85 10.66 -3.26
C LEU A 46 14.73 10.40 -2.05
N VAL A 47 16.03 10.35 -2.31
CA VAL A 47 17.08 10.54 -1.31
C VAL A 47 17.92 11.76 -1.68
N ASP A 48 18.27 12.58 -0.68
CA ASP A 48 19.20 13.68 -0.87
C ASP A 48 20.53 13.18 -1.43
N GLY A 49 20.87 13.66 -2.63
CA GLY A 49 22.03 13.20 -3.37
C GLY A 49 23.35 13.71 -2.80
N GLU A 50 23.38 14.92 -2.23
CA GLU A 50 24.58 15.45 -1.58
C GLU A 50 24.87 14.68 -0.29
N TRP A 51 23.83 14.44 0.51
CA TRP A 51 23.94 13.65 1.73
C TRP A 51 24.40 12.21 1.41
N LEU A 52 23.79 11.54 0.44
CA LEU A 52 24.11 10.15 0.12
C LEU A 52 25.55 10.00 -0.37
N ASP A 53 26.04 10.97 -1.14
CA ASP A 53 27.41 10.92 -1.67
C ASP A 53 28.46 11.18 -0.58
N GLN A 54 28.18 12.09 0.36
CA GLN A 54 29.05 12.34 1.51
C GLN A 54 29.02 11.18 2.50
N GLU A 55 27.84 10.64 2.81
CA GLU A 55 27.69 9.57 3.79
C GLU A 55 28.16 8.23 3.23
N GLY A 56 27.99 8.00 1.93
CA GLY A 56 28.54 6.84 1.22
C GLY A 56 30.08 6.75 1.29
N GLN A 57 30.79 7.87 1.48
CA GLN A 57 32.24 7.84 1.72
C GLN A 57 32.60 7.30 3.12
N LYS A 58 31.69 7.41 4.08
CA LYS A 58 31.90 7.01 5.49
C LYS A 58 31.30 5.64 5.79
N ASN A 59 30.19 5.30 5.14
CA ASN A 59 29.46 4.06 5.35
C ASN A 59 29.49 3.20 4.07
N PRO A 60 30.19 2.04 4.08
CA PRO A 60 30.29 1.18 2.90
C PRO A 60 28.95 0.60 2.44
N LEU A 61 27.92 0.55 3.31
CA LEU A 61 26.56 0.12 2.93
C LEU A 61 25.83 1.14 2.05
N LEU A 62 26.29 2.39 2.04
CA LEU A 62 25.68 3.50 1.30
C LEU A 62 26.59 4.01 0.17
N ASN A 63 27.76 3.40 -0.05
CA ASN A 63 28.75 3.87 -1.01
C ASN A 63 28.32 3.61 -2.46
N VAL A 64 27.51 4.53 -2.98
CA VAL A 64 26.95 4.46 -4.33
C VAL A 64 27.98 4.64 -5.46
N GLU A 65 29.19 5.09 -5.14
CA GLU A 65 30.29 5.20 -6.11
C GLU A 65 31.00 3.85 -6.35
N GLN A 66 30.86 2.86 -5.45
CA GLN A 66 31.60 1.60 -5.50
C GLN A 66 30.66 0.37 -5.52
N PRO A 67 30.11 -0.01 -6.69
CA PRO A 67 29.10 -1.08 -6.79
C PRO A 67 29.51 -2.43 -6.20
N ASN A 68 30.78 -2.82 -6.38
CA ASN A 68 31.27 -4.11 -5.89
C ASN A 68 31.45 -4.10 -4.37
N GLU A 69 31.95 -2.99 -3.82
CA GLU A 69 32.18 -2.86 -2.37
C GLU A 69 30.86 -2.75 -1.62
N VAL A 70 29.87 -2.00 -2.14
CA VAL A 70 28.55 -1.90 -1.51
C VAL A 70 27.83 -3.26 -1.52
N ALA A 71 27.91 -4.03 -2.61
CA ALA A 71 27.34 -5.37 -2.67
C ALA A 71 27.99 -6.33 -1.65
N LYS A 72 29.32 -6.23 -1.48
CA LYS A 72 30.06 -7.00 -0.48
C LYS A 72 29.70 -6.58 0.94
N ALA A 73 29.59 -5.28 1.21
CA ALA A 73 29.19 -4.74 2.50
C ALA A 73 27.81 -5.24 2.92
N TRP A 74 26.82 -5.20 2.03
CA TRP A 74 25.48 -5.73 2.30
C TRP A 74 25.47 -7.25 2.51
N SER A 75 26.34 -7.99 1.82
CA SER A 75 26.47 -9.44 2.02
C SER A 75 27.02 -9.76 3.41
N ASN A 76 27.98 -8.97 3.91
CA ASN A 76 28.50 -9.11 5.26
C ASN A 76 27.47 -8.67 6.31
N TRP A 77 26.75 -7.58 6.06
CA TRP A 77 25.69 -7.09 6.96
C TRP A 77 24.62 -8.14 7.20
N LYS A 78 24.22 -8.90 6.16
CA LYS A 78 23.24 -10.00 6.27
C LYS A 78 23.68 -11.13 7.21
N GLN A 79 24.97 -11.26 7.49
CA GLN A 79 25.51 -12.27 8.41
C GLN A 79 25.55 -11.79 9.87
N LEU A 80 25.35 -10.49 10.12
CA LEU A 80 25.30 -9.96 11.48
C LEU A 80 24.00 -10.36 12.17
N PRO A 81 24.03 -10.58 13.50
CA PRO A 81 22.80 -10.70 14.29
C PRO A 81 21.96 -9.42 14.12
N LEU A 82 20.67 -9.56 13.78
CA LEU A 82 19.76 -8.45 13.47
C LEU A 82 19.75 -7.34 14.55
N HIS A 83 19.88 -7.70 15.83
CA HIS A 83 19.87 -6.76 16.95
C HIS A 83 21.18 -5.96 17.15
N GLN A 84 22.24 -6.24 16.39
CA GLN A 84 23.52 -5.54 16.47
C GLN A 84 23.80 -4.67 15.24
N ALA A 85 22.96 -4.75 14.22
CA ALA A 85 23.18 -4.08 12.95
C ALA A 85 22.57 -2.67 12.99
N PRO A 86 23.36 -1.59 12.83
CA PRO A 86 22.81 -0.23 12.80
C PRO A 86 21.89 -0.07 11.58
N ASN A 87 20.78 0.66 11.73
CA ASN A 87 19.90 1.02 10.61
C ASN A 87 20.56 2.13 9.77
N PRO A 88 21.09 1.84 8.58
CA PRO A 88 21.82 2.84 7.78
C PRO A 88 20.87 3.90 7.19
N PHE A 89 19.56 3.67 7.23
CA PHE A 89 18.55 4.55 6.67
C PHE A 89 17.96 5.52 7.71
N GLU A 90 18.28 5.38 9.00
CA GLU A 90 17.63 6.19 10.05
C GLU A 90 17.89 7.69 9.89
N ALA A 91 19.12 8.08 9.55
CA ALA A 91 19.50 9.49 9.39
C ALA A 91 19.33 10.02 7.95
N MET A 92 18.91 9.16 7.00
CA MET A 92 18.84 9.48 5.58
C MET A 92 17.74 10.52 5.29
N PRO A 93 18.04 11.69 4.70
CA PRO A 93 17.02 12.63 4.27
C PRO A 93 16.28 12.07 3.05
N MET A 94 14.99 11.77 3.23
CA MET A 94 14.13 11.20 2.20
C MET A 94 12.88 12.04 1.99
N TYR A 95 12.39 12.01 0.76
CA TYR A 95 11.26 12.83 0.31
C TYR A 95 10.41 12.03 -0.66
N ARG A 96 9.16 12.45 -0.87
CA ARG A 96 8.38 12.06 -2.04
C ARG A 96 8.25 13.26 -2.97
N LEU A 97 8.32 13.03 -4.26
CA LEU A 97 8.10 14.05 -5.28
C LEU A 97 6.96 13.61 -6.18
N GLU A 98 6.04 14.51 -6.48
CA GLU A 98 4.95 14.25 -7.42
C GLU A 98 4.87 15.37 -8.45
N PHE A 99 4.74 15.01 -9.73
CA PHE A 99 4.46 15.96 -10.79
C PHE A 99 3.58 15.35 -11.87
N GLU A 100 2.93 16.22 -12.64
CA GLU A 100 2.02 15.78 -13.71
C GLU A 100 2.69 15.87 -15.07
N LEU A 101 2.50 14.81 -15.85
CA LEU A 101 2.98 14.71 -17.21
C LEU A 101 1.79 14.55 -18.16
N SER A 102 1.62 15.50 -19.08
CA SER A 102 0.59 15.43 -20.13
C SER A 102 0.94 14.38 -21.20
N ASP A 103 -0.07 13.79 -21.82
CA ASP A 103 0.10 12.87 -22.95
C ASP A 103 1.02 13.46 -24.04
N GLY A 104 1.83 12.60 -24.65
CA GLY A 104 2.75 12.98 -25.73
C GLY A 104 4.01 13.72 -25.26
N ARG A 105 4.19 13.97 -23.97
CA ARG A 105 5.43 14.55 -23.42
C ARG A 105 6.35 13.48 -22.83
N GLY A 106 7.64 13.57 -23.17
CA GLY A 106 8.71 12.83 -22.49
C GLY A 106 9.15 13.53 -21.19
N PHE A 107 9.91 12.80 -20.36
CA PHE A 107 10.45 13.32 -19.10
C PHE A 107 11.81 12.69 -18.78
N PHE A 108 12.72 13.47 -18.19
CA PHE A 108 14.04 13.04 -17.70
C PHE A 108 14.89 12.19 -18.67
N GLY A 109 14.74 12.44 -19.97
CA GLY A 109 15.45 11.70 -21.02
C GLY A 109 14.73 10.45 -21.52
N LEU A 110 13.53 10.15 -21.01
CA LEU A 110 12.64 9.12 -21.54
C LEU A 110 11.70 9.69 -22.62
N PRO A 111 11.33 8.86 -23.61
CA PRO A 111 10.28 9.21 -24.58
C PRO A 111 8.93 9.39 -23.88
N PRO A 112 7.91 9.93 -24.59
CA PRO A 112 6.55 9.98 -24.08
C PRO A 112 6.04 8.61 -23.64
N LEU A 113 5.25 8.61 -22.56
CA LEU A 113 4.52 7.42 -22.11
C LEU A 113 3.41 7.05 -23.11
N PRO A 114 2.95 5.78 -23.10
CA PRO A 114 1.72 5.40 -23.79
C PRO A 114 0.55 6.31 -23.40
N SER A 115 -0.42 6.48 -24.30
CA SER A 115 -1.59 7.34 -24.03
C SER A 115 -2.38 6.82 -22.83
N THR A 116 -2.95 7.76 -22.07
CA THR A 116 -3.88 7.50 -20.96
C THR A 116 -5.12 6.69 -21.36
N ASN A 117 -5.47 6.64 -22.65
CA ASN A 117 -6.55 5.78 -23.17
C ASN A 117 -6.17 4.29 -23.31
N ASP A 118 -4.87 3.95 -23.26
CA ASP A 118 -4.38 2.56 -23.25
C ASP A 118 -3.78 2.22 -21.88
N LEU A 119 -4.67 2.04 -20.90
CA LEU A 119 -4.31 1.73 -19.51
C LEU A 119 -3.37 0.51 -19.40
N ARG A 120 -3.53 -0.48 -20.28
CA ARG A 120 -2.69 -1.68 -20.28
C ARG A 120 -1.27 -1.36 -20.72
N ALA A 121 -1.09 -0.63 -21.81
CA ALA A 121 0.24 -0.21 -22.25
C ALA A 121 0.91 0.69 -21.20
N LEU A 122 0.13 1.58 -20.58
CA LEU A 122 0.61 2.48 -19.55
C LEU A 122 1.10 1.75 -18.29
N ARG A 123 0.35 0.75 -17.79
CA ARG A 123 0.78 -0.13 -16.68
C ARG A 123 2.05 -0.92 -17.02
N ASN A 124 2.15 -1.42 -18.25
CA ASN A 124 3.37 -2.09 -18.70
C ASN A 124 4.59 -1.14 -18.69
N ALA A 125 4.40 0.11 -19.14
CA ALA A 125 5.44 1.13 -19.08
C ALA A 125 5.80 1.50 -17.65
N ALA A 126 4.82 1.59 -16.73
CA ALA A 126 5.06 1.82 -15.31
C ALA A 126 5.99 0.74 -14.73
N GLY A 127 5.71 -0.55 -14.96
CA GLY A 127 6.58 -1.65 -14.50
C GLY A 127 8.00 -1.63 -15.09
N ASP A 128 8.20 -1.08 -16.30
CA ASP A 128 9.54 -0.88 -16.87
C ASP A 128 10.27 0.29 -16.21
N ILE A 129 9.55 1.35 -15.84
CA ILE A 129 10.10 2.56 -15.23
C ILE A 129 10.35 2.39 -13.72
N GLU A 130 9.60 1.54 -13.03
CA GLU A 130 9.84 1.12 -11.64
C GLU A 130 11.25 0.61 -11.40
N ARG A 131 11.96 0.19 -12.45
CA ARG A 131 13.35 -0.30 -12.40
C ARG A 131 14.39 0.81 -12.55
N LEU A 132 13.98 2.01 -12.91
CA LEU A 132 14.85 3.11 -13.31
C LEU A 132 15.14 4.05 -12.15
N TRP A 133 16.36 4.57 -12.14
CA TRP A 133 16.77 5.67 -11.27
C TRP A 133 16.92 6.94 -12.10
N PHE A 134 16.65 8.07 -11.46
CA PHE A 134 16.83 9.41 -12.00
C PHE A 134 17.71 10.22 -11.06
N GLU A 135 18.49 11.14 -11.63
CA GLU A 135 19.16 12.21 -10.89
C GLU A 135 18.40 13.51 -11.18
N LEU A 136 17.95 14.18 -10.12
CA LEU A 136 17.14 15.38 -10.19
C LEU A 136 17.92 16.58 -9.66
N GLU A 137 17.77 17.72 -10.34
CA GLU A 137 18.12 19.04 -9.83
C GLU A 137 16.81 19.74 -9.41
N ILE A 138 16.78 20.27 -8.19
CA ILE A 138 15.57 20.82 -7.55
C ILE A 138 15.80 22.29 -7.21
N TYR A 139 14.84 23.13 -7.57
CA TYR A 139 14.88 24.58 -7.45
C TYR A 139 13.68 25.10 -6.67
N ASN A 140 13.89 26.19 -5.93
CA ASN A 140 12.84 26.92 -5.21
C ASN A 140 12.20 28.04 -6.04
N GLN A 141 12.69 28.28 -7.26
CA GLN A 141 12.21 29.31 -8.18
C GLN A 141 11.90 28.72 -9.54
N ARG A 142 10.93 29.33 -10.22
CA ARG A 142 10.55 28.95 -11.57
C ARG A 142 11.69 29.27 -12.53
N GLY A 143 11.91 28.38 -13.48
CA GLY A 143 12.90 28.54 -14.55
C GLY A 143 12.39 27.97 -15.86
N GLN A 144 13.03 28.38 -16.96
CA GLN A 144 12.72 27.84 -18.28
C GLN A 144 13.11 26.35 -18.35
N GLY A 145 12.21 25.50 -18.84
CA GLY A 145 12.45 24.06 -18.98
C GLY A 145 12.40 23.26 -17.66
N LEU A 146 11.92 23.86 -16.57
CA LEU A 146 11.67 23.14 -15.32
C LEU A 146 10.20 22.69 -15.21
N GLU A 147 9.97 21.47 -14.75
CA GLU A 147 8.64 20.98 -14.40
C GLU A 147 8.23 21.47 -13.01
N VAL A 148 6.95 21.77 -12.84
CA VAL A 148 6.38 22.10 -11.53
C VAL A 148 6.06 20.81 -10.79
N ALA A 149 6.52 20.67 -9.56
CA ALA A 149 6.33 19.49 -8.75
C ALA A 149 5.95 19.83 -7.30
N GLN A 150 5.40 18.84 -6.61
CA GLN A 150 5.09 18.88 -5.18
C GLN A 150 6.05 17.95 -4.45
N LEU A 151 6.83 18.49 -3.51
CA LEU A 151 7.78 17.74 -2.70
C LEU A 151 7.25 17.59 -1.28
N TYR A 152 7.12 16.35 -0.82
CA TYR A 152 6.66 16.00 0.52
C TYR A 152 7.86 15.63 1.40
N PRO A 153 8.16 16.44 2.44
CA PRO A 153 9.26 16.17 3.35
C PRO A 153 8.98 15.06 4.38
N GLY A 154 7.75 14.54 4.42
CA GLY A 154 7.35 13.44 5.27
C GLY A 154 5.98 12.88 4.87
N LEU A 155 5.68 11.65 5.31
CA LEU A 155 4.42 10.94 5.02
C LEU A 155 3.17 11.78 5.35
N PHE A 156 3.25 12.54 6.44
CA PHE A 156 2.13 13.32 6.98
C PHE A 156 2.38 14.85 6.87
N ALA A 157 3.41 15.26 6.13
CA ALA A 157 3.77 16.67 5.95
C ALA A 157 2.94 17.34 4.83
N ASN A 158 2.84 18.67 4.84
CA ASN A 158 2.29 19.41 3.69
C ASN A 158 3.33 19.41 2.56
N PRO A 159 2.90 19.40 1.28
CA PRO A 159 3.85 19.53 0.18
C PRO A 159 4.43 20.94 0.11
N VAL A 160 5.64 21.04 -0.42
CA VAL A 160 6.28 22.28 -0.86
C VAL A 160 6.35 22.25 -2.37
N GLN A 161 5.88 23.32 -3.02
CA GLN A 161 6.03 23.46 -4.46
C GLN A 161 7.50 23.70 -4.81
N VAL A 162 8.01 22.90 -5.74
CA VAL A 162 9.38 23.00 -6.26
C VAL A 162 9.38 22.95 -7.79
N TYR A 163 10.52 23.25 -8.39
CA TYR A 163 10.74 23.16 -9.82
C TYR A 163 11.89 22.21 -10.10
N ILE A 164 11.72 21.31 -11.07
CA ILE A 164 12.66 20.20 -11.26
C ILE A 164 13.09 20.06 -12.71
N LYS A 165 14.29 19.53 -12.89
CA LYS A 165 14.72 18.87 -14.12
C LYS A 165 15.48 17.61 -13.73
N GLY A 166 15.53 16.64 -14.64
CA GLY A 166 16.13 15.35 -14.33
C GLY A 166 16.76 14.69 -15.54
N LYS A 167 17.55 13.67 -15.25
CA LYS A 167 18.22 12.82 -16.22
C LYS A 167 18.44 11.43 -15.64
N MET A 168 18.78 10.47 -16.49
CA MET A 168 19.28 9.17 -16.04
C MET A 168 20.67 9.33 -15.39
N PRO A 169 20.94 8.77 -14.21
CA PRO A 169 22.27 8.72 -13.64
C PRO A 169 23.16 7.77 -14.46
N LYS A 170 24.47 7.88 -14.27
CA LYS A 170 25.44 6.96 -14.88
C LYS A 170 25.10 5.52 -14.49
N ALA A 171 25.17 4.57 -15.43
CA ALA A 171 24.80 3.17 -15.21
C ALA A 171 25.45 2.52 -13.96
N ARG A 172 26.73 2.84 -13.71
CA ARG A 172 27.45 2.41 -12.50
C ARG A 172 26.75 2.87 -11.22
N LYS A 173 26.35 4.14 -11.16
CA LYS A 173 25.63 4.74 -10.03
C LYS A 173 24.26 4.11 -9.86
N SER A 174 23.49 3.94 -10.94
CA SER A 174 22.17 3.29 -10.92
C SER A 174 22.25 1.88 -10.35
N LYS A 175 23.27 1.10 -10.73
CA LYS A 175 23.50 -0.26 -10.20
C LYS A 175 23.74 -0.24 -8.68
N SER A 176 24.55 0.71 -8.20
CA SER A 176 24.78 0.84 -6.76
C SER A 176 23.53 1.28 -6.02
N LEU A 177 22.77 2.24 -6.55
CA LEU A 177 21.49 2.68 -5.97
C LEU A 177 20.52 1.51 -5.84
N SER A 178 20.33 0.71 -6.90
CA SER A 178 19.53 -0.52 -6.85
C SER A 178 20.10 -1.57 -5.90
N THR A 179 21.40 -1.54 -5.58
CA THR A 179 22.00 -2.46 -4.60
C THR A 179 21.73 -2.01 -3.17
N VAL A 180 21.82 -0.70 -2.90
CA VAL A 180 21.54 -0.09 -1.59
C VAL A 180 20.07 -0.24 -1.24
N PHE A 181 19.18 0.05 -2.20
CA PHE A 181 17.73 0.03 -2.00
C PHE A 181 17.13 -1.25 -2.57
N SER A 182 17.46 -2.40 -1.96
CA SER A 182 16.99 -3.71 -2.43
C SER A 182 16.41 -4.57 -1.30
N LEU A 183 15.21 -5.10 -1.53
CA LEU A 183 14.58 -6.07 -0.63
C LEU A 183 15.28 -7.43 -0.62
N ASN A 184 16.08 -7.76 -1.65
CA ASN A 184 16.79 -9.06 -1.77
C ASN A 184 17.74 -9.38 -0.61
N ARG A 185 18.10 -8.36 0.18
CA ARG A 185 19.02 -8.52 1.31
C ARG A 185 18.30 -8.87 2.62
N LEU A 186 17.00 -8.63 2.69
CA LEU A 186 16.20 -8.97 3.85
C LEU A 186 16.03 -10.50 3.98
N PRO A 187 15.68 -11.00 5.18
CA PRO A 187 15.31 -12.39 5.37
C PRO A 187 14.11 -12.77 4.48
N THR A 188 14.08 -14.00 4.02
CA THR A 188 13.03 -14.50 3.11
C THR A 188 12.17 -15.55 3.79
N ILE A 189 10.91 -15.63 3.39
CA ILE A 189 9.98 -16.70 3.80
C ILE A 189 9.59 -17.54 2.58
N SER A 190 9.65 -18.87 2.73
CA SER A 190 9.16 -19.79 1.69
C SER A 190 7.63 -19.91 1.73
N THR A 191 7.02 -20.40 0.65
CA THR A 191 5.57 -20.66 0.59
C THR A 191 5.11 -21.56 1.73
N GLY A 192 5.81 -22.66 2.03
CA GLY A 192 5.44 -23.55 3.13
C GLY A 192 5.56 -22.92 4.52
N GLN A 193 6.52 -22.02 4.74
CA GLN A 193 6.61 -21.26 6.00
C GLN A 193 5.48 -20.23 6.11
N LEU A 194 5.10 -19.57 5.01
CA LEU A 194 3.95 -18.66 5.00
C LEU A 194 2.64 -19.42 5.20
N GLU A 195 2.51 -20.64 4.68
CA GLU A 195 1.38 -21.52 4.97
C GLU A 195 1.26 -21.81 6.47
N ILE A 196 2.37 -22.13 7.14
CA ILE A 196 2.41 -22.36 8.59
C ILE A 196 2.00 -21.08 9.34
N GLU A 197 2.55 -19.93 8.95
CA GLU A 197 2.23 -18.64 9.57
C GLU A 197 0.73 -18.30 9.48
N LEU A 198 0.16 -18.48 8.29
CA LEU A 198 -1.26 -18.22 8.02
C LEU A 198 -2.18 -19.28 8.62
N SER A 199 -1.70 -20.50 8.88
CA SER A 199 -2.50 -21.56 9.51
C SER A 199 -2.89 -21.23 10.96
N ASN A 200 -2.21 -20.26 11.58
CA ASN A 200 -2.55 -19.74 12.91
C ASN A 200 -3.69 -18.71 12.88
N ALA A 201 -4.18 -18.32 11.70
CA ALA A 201 -5.25 -17.34 11.58
C ALA A 201 -6.60 -17.91 12.03
N THR A 202 -7.46 -17.03 12.56
CA THR A 202 -8.89 -17.30 12.71
C THR A 202 -9.66 -16.36 11.80
N ALA A 203 -10.58 -16.92 11.02
CA ALA A 203 -11.38 -16.18 10.05
C ALA A 203 -12.86 -16.27 10.41
N ASP A 204 -13.24 -15.87 11.62
CA ASP A 204 -14.65 -15.84 12.03
C ASP A 204 -15.37 -14.65 11.39
N LEU A 205 -14.69 -13.50 11.35
CA LEU A 205 -15.12 -12.27 10.68
C LEU A 205 -13.96 -11.68 9.88
N LEU A 206 -14.30 -10.94 8.83
CA LEU A 206 -13.38 -10.07 8.10
C LEU A 206 -13.68 -8.62 8.48
N ALA A 207 -12.67 -7.93 9.01
CA ALA A 207 -12.71 -6.50 9.27
C ALA A 207 -12.05 -5.71 8.12
N VAL A 208 -12.66 -4.61 7.74
CA VAL A 208 -12.11 -3.60 6.81
C VAL A 208 -12.07 -2.28 7.57
N TYR A 209 -10.89 -1.81 7.96
CA TYR A 209 -10.78 -0.62 8.80
C TYR A 209 -10.93 0.66 7.98
N ASP A 210 -11.61 1.66 8.54
CA ASP A 210 -11.51 3.02 8.03
C ASP A 210 -10.12 3.58 8.35
N VAL A 211 -9.32 3.76 7.31
CA VAL A 211 -7.95 4.30 7.38
C VAL A 211 -7.77 5.50 6.45
N GLY A 212 -8.87 6.02 5.87
CA GLY A 212 -8.83 7.01 4.81
C GLY A 212 -8.48 6.41 3.45
N GLN A 213 -7.72 7.14 2.64
CA GLN A 213 -7.20 6.65 1.36
C GLN A 213 -6.02 5.70 1.60
N GLY A 214 -6.34 4.44 1.85
CA GLY A 214 -5.40 3.35 2.11
C GLY A 214 -6.17 2.07 2.41
N ASN A 215 -5.45 0.96 2.65
CA ASN A 215 -6.07 -0.34 2.90
C ASN A 215 -5.62 -0.91 4.24
N ALA A 216 -6.54 -1.44 5.03
CA ALA A 216 -6.21 -2.24 6.22
C ALA A 216 -7.36 -3.20 6.51
N ASN A 217 -7.06 -4.49 6.46
CA ASN A 217 -8.04 -5.56 6.71
C ASN A 217 -7.53 -6.49 7.79
N ALA A 218 -8.42 -7.17 8.50
CA ALA A 218 -8.02 -8.20 9.46
C ALA A 218 -8.92 -9.43 9.44
N LEU A 219 -8.29 -10.59 9.63
CA LEU A 219 -8.98 -11.82 10.01
C LEU A 219 -9.16 -11.81 11.52
N MET A 220 -10.39 -11.97 11.97
CA MET A 220 -10.78 -11.82 13.36
C MET A 220 -11.18 -13.15 13.99
N SER A 221 -10.77 -13.35 15.25
CA SER A 221 -11.28 -14.40 16.14
C SER A 221 -12.38 -13.84 17.04
N THR A 222 -13.47 -14.59 17.19
CA THR A 222 -14.57 -14.29 18.11
C THR A 222 -14.63 -15.25 19.30
N GLU A 223 -13.72 -16.23 19.37
CA GLU A 223 -13.83 -17.36 20.30
C GLU A 223 -13.55 -17.00 21.76
N HIS A 224 -12.72 -15.99 22.02
CA HIS A 224 -12.26 -15.65 23.37
C HIS A 224 -12.74 -14.28 23.89
N PHE A 225 -13.14 -13.38 22.98
CA PHE A 225 -13.57 -12.03 23.33
C PHE A 225 -14.75 -11.66 22.46
N SER A 226 -15.86 -11.26 23.09
CA SER A 226 -17.07 -10.80 22.39
C SER A 226 -16.82 -9.57 21.50
N ALA A 227 -15.72 -8.85 21.74
CA ALA A 227 -15.30 -7.70 20.93
C ALA A 227 -14.58 -8.09 19.61
N GLY A 228 -14.22 -9.36 19.41
CA GLY A 228 -13.39 -9.81 18.29
C GLY A 228 -11.93 -9.32 18.38
N LEU A 229 -10.96 -10.19 18.12
CA LEU A 229 -9.54 -9.81 18.08
C LEU A 229 -8.90 -10.15 16.73
N PRO A 230 -8.09 -9.24 16.15
CA PRO A 230 -7.30 -9.53 14.95
C PRO A 230 -6.29 -10.64 15.23
N THR A 231 -6.30 -11.69 14.41
CA THR A 231 -5.24 -12.72 14.42
C THR A 231 -4.18 -12.41 13.36
N HIS A 232 -4.59 -11.83 12.23
CA HIS A 232 -3.73 -11.41 11.14
C HIS A 232 -4.27 -10.13 10.51
N TYR A 233 -3.36 -9.25 10.10
CA TYR A 233 -3.69 -8.13 9.23
C TYR A 233 -3.29 -8.41 7.79
N TYR A 234 -4.07 -7.88 6.85
CA TYR A 234 -3.73 -7.75 5.45
C TYR A 234 -3.75 -6.27 5.11
N ASP A 235 -2.54 -5.73 4.93
CA ASP A 235 -2.18 -4.32 4.99
C ASP A 235 -2.42 -3.65 6.35
N LEU A 236 -1.71 -2.55 6.57
CA LEU A 236 -1.89 -1.68 7.72
C LEU A 236 -1.71 -0.22 7.28
N GLY A 237 -2.64 0.20 6.44
CA GLY A 237 -2.61 1.46 5.72
C GLY A 237 -3.05 2.70 6.50
N ALA A 238 -2.88 3.85 5.84
CA ALA A 238 -3.40 5.14 6.23
C ALA A 238 -3.31 6.12 5.04
N GLY A 239 -4.20 7.11 5.00
CA GLY A 239 -4.01 8.25 4.10
C GLY A 239 -2.67 8.95 4.32
N VAL A 240 -1.92 9.19 3.25
CA VAL A 240 -0.61 9.86 3.26
C VAL A 240 -0.48 10.91 2.15
N TYR A 241 0.56 11.75 2.26
CA TYR A 241 0.89 12.80 1.29
C TYR A 241 -0.31 13.71 1.01
N ARG A 242 -0.70 13.90 -0.26
CA ARG A 242 -1.90 14.68 -0.63
C ARG A 242 -3.16 14.20 0.08
N ASN A 243 -3.29 12.89 0.29
CA ASN A 243 -4.46 12.26 0.89
C ASN A 243 -4.32 12.07 2.41
N LYS A 244 -3.29 12.63 3.07
CA LYS A 244 -3.11 12.51 4.53
C LYS A 244 -4.31 12.97 5.35
N HIS A 245 -5.01 13.98 4.85
CA HIS A 245 -6.18 14.59 5.47
C HIS A 245 -7.37 13.62 5.55
N THR A 246 -7.31 12.52 4.81
CA THR A 246 -8.33 11.48 4.82
C THR A 246 -8.19 10.49 5.98
N THR A 247 -7.02 10.42 6.63
CA THR A 247 -6.80 9.49 7.75
C THR A 247 -7.71 9.89 8.92
N PRO A 248 -8.52 8.96 9.45
CA PRO A 248 -9.35 9.27 10.62
C PRO A 248 -8.49 9.53 11.85
N HIS A 249 -8.98 10.42 12.72
CA HIS A 249 -8.34 10.72 14.00
C HIS A 249 -9.29 10.42 15.17
N PRO A 250 -8.89 9.58 16.14
CA PRO A 250 -7.65 8.78 16.17
C PRO A 250 -7.72 7.55 15.25
N LEU A 251 -6.57 7.14 14.69
CA LEU A 251 -6.39 5.85 14.03
C LEU A 251 -5.54 4.94 14.92
N ALA A 252 -6.07 3.78 15.30
CA ALA A 252 -5.39 2.81 16.15
C ALA A 252 -5.78 1.38 15.79
N PHE A 253 -4.86 0.45 16.01
CA PHE A 253 -5.03 -0.96 15.68
C PHE A 253 -4.81 -1.82 16.93
N CYS A 254 -5.46 -2.99 17.00
CA CYS A 254 -5.24 -3.92 18.11
C CYS A 254 -4.08 -4.84 17.80
N PHE A 255 -3.21 -5.02 18.79
CA PHE A 255 -2.11 -5.97 18.69
C PHE A 255 -2.03 -6.92 19.89
N THR A 256 -3.14 -7.11 20.61
CA THR A 256 -3.23 -7.95 21.80
C THR A 256 -2.79 -9.39 21.53
N GLN A 257 -3.20 -9.96 20.38
CA GLN A 257 -2.82 -11.32 19.96
C GLN A 257 -1.47 -11.36 19.23
N SER A 258 -0.72 -10.26 19.22
CA SER A 258 0.51 -10.12 18.42
C SER A 258 0.36 -10.57 16.96
N PRO A 259 -0.67 -10.08 16.25
CA PRO A 259 -0.98 -10.53 14.90
C PRO A 259 0.17 -10.23 13.93
N SER A 260 0.43 -11.17 13.02
CA SER A 260 1.30 -10.94 11.87
C SER A 260 0.60 -10.08 10.83
N ILE A 261 1.39 -9.34 10.06
CA ILE A 261 0.91 -8.38 9.07
C ILE A 261 1.41 -8.80 7.70
N ILE A 262 0.48 -9.10 6.79
CA ILE A 262 0.77 -9.38 5.39
C ILE A 262 0.62 -8.06 4.62
N LEU A 263 1.72 -7.52 4.13
CA LEU A 263 1.71 -6.38 3.22
C LEU A 263 1.45 -6.90 1.80
N SER A 264 0.35 -6.47 1.20
CA SER A 264 -0.08 -6.89 -0.14
C SER A 264 0.92 -6.46 -1.20
N HIS A 265 1.38 -5.20 -1.15
CA HIS A 265 2.38 -4.63 -2.05
C HIS A 265 2.95 -3.34 -1.44
N TRP A 266 3.93 -2.74 -2.12
CA TRP A 266 4.74 -1.67 -1.55
C TRP A 266 4.26 -0.23 -1.79
N ASP A 267 2.97 0.09 -1.61
CA ASP A 267 2.53 1.50 -1.64
C ASP A 267 2.41 2.08 -0.23
N ALA A 268 2.74 3.37 -0.07
CA ALA A 268 2.86 4.00 1.24
C ALA A 268 1.57 3.95 2.06
N ASP A 269 0.43 4.09 1.40
CA ASP A 269 -0.90 4.01 1.97
C ASP A 269 -1.33 2.59 2.40
N HIS A 270 -0.51 1.56 2.15
CA HIS A 270 -0.72 0.18 2.61
C HIS A 270 0.08 -0.19 3.87
N TRP A 271 1.07 0.63 4.28
CA TRP A 271 1.87 0.38 5.49
C TRP A 271 2.02 1.60 6.42
N ALA A 272 1.65 2.81 5.98
CA ALA A 272 1.80 4.02 6.79
C ALA A 272 1.01 4.03 8.11
N GLY A 273 -0.03 3.20 8.21
CA GLY A 273 -0.75 2.95 9.45
C GLY A 273 0.12 2.37 10.57
N ALA A 274 1.28 1.80 10.23
CA ALA A 274 2.28 1.39 11.22
C ALA A 274 2.74 2.55 12.14
N TYR A 275 2.66 3.79 11.63
CA TYR A 275 3.02 5.01 12.35
C TYR A 275 1.80 5.74 12.92
N ALA A 276 0.61 5.14 12.90
CA ALA A 276 -0.64 5.81 13.28
C ALA A 276 -0.74 6.12 14.78
N LEU A 277 -0.30 5.19 15.62
CA LEU A 277 -0.43 5.25 17.07
C LEU A 277 0.95 5.23 17.73
N ASN A 278 1.32 6.35 18.36
CA ASN A 278 2.52 6.49 19.16
C ASN A 278 2.16 6.43 20.66
N ILE A 279 2.61 5.41 21.36
CA ILE A 279 2.46 5.25 22.81
C ILE A 279 3.85 5.35 23.42
N ASN A 280 4.15 6.45 24.14
CA ASN A 280 5.44 6.66 24.82
C ASN A 280 6.65 6.45 23.89
N ASN A 281 6.65 7.09 22.72
CA ASN A 281 7.66 6.93 21.67
C ASN A 281 7.81 5.50 21.12
N ASN A 282 6.78 4.67 21.25
CA ASN A 282 6.71 3.35 20.63
C ASN A 282 5.54 3.27 19.64
N TYR A 283 5.79 2.57 18.53
CA TYR A 283 4.80 2.24 17.51
C TYR A 283 4.55 0.73 17.54
N PRO A 284 3.44 0.25 18.11
CA PRO A 284 3.21 -1.17 18.34
C PRO A 284 3.29 -2.04 17.07
N ALA A 285 2.92 -1.49 15.91
CA ALA A 285 2.98 -2.16 14.63
C ALA A 285 4.42 -2.51 14.20
N LEU A 286 5.41 -1.66 14.54
CA LEU A 286 6.81 -1.90 14.20
C LEU A 286 7.44 -3.05 14.98
N LYS A 287 6.77 -3.56 16.01
CA LYS A 287 7.20 -4.72 16.81
C LYS A 287 6.60 -6.04 16.33
N ARG A 288 5.86 -6.02 15.22
CA ARG A 288 5.17 -7.19 14.68
C ARG A 288 6.00 -7.87 13.60
N LYS A 289 5.58 -9.07 13.24
CA LYS A 289 6.07 -9.77 12.06
C LYS A 289 5.36 -9.21 10.83
N TRP A 290 6.15 -8.71 9.89
CA TRP A 290 5.70 -8.22 8.59
C TRP A 290 6.17 -9.17 7.50
N ILE A 291 5.28 -9.46 6.56
CA ILE A 291 5.57 -10.30 5.40
C ILE A 291 5.12 -9.54 4.15
N ALA A 292 6.05 -9.27 3.24
CA ALA A 292 5.80 -8.48 2.04
C ALA A 292 6.31 -9.20 0.78
N PRO A 293 5.75 -8.96 -0.42
CA PRO A 293 6.29 -9.52 -1.65
C PRO A 293 7.67 -8.94 -1.97
N LEU A 294 8.49 -9.73 -2.66
CA LEU A 294 9.67 -9.21 -3.33
C LEU A 294 9.26 -8.38 -4.54
N GLN A 295 9.48 -7.06 -4.47
CA GLN A 295 9.21 -6.11 -5.56
C GLN A 295 10.36 -5.11 -5.70
N GLU A 296 10.38 -4.37 -6.80
CA GLU A 296 11.27 -3.23 -6.96
C GLU A 296 10.71 -2.05 -6.16
N VAL A 297 11.53 -1.43 -5.32
CA VAL A 297 11.08 -0.37 -4.39
C VAL A 297 12.10 0.76 -4.28
N GLY A 298 11.61 1.93 -3.84
CA GLY A 298 12.42 3.09 -3.53
C GLY A 298 12.99 3.15 -2.10
N PRO A 299 13.75 4.23 -1.79
CA PRO A 299 14.33 4.46 -0.48
C PRO A 299 13.36 4.39 0.69
N LEU A 300 12.13 4.90 0.53
CA LEU A 300 11.16 4.97 1.64
C LEU A 300 10.76 3.57 2.12
N HIS A 301 10.47 2.66 1.20
CA HIS A 301 10.05 1.31 1.50
C HIS A 301 11.13 0.47 2.19
N ILE A 302 12.38 0.59 1.73
CA ILE A 302 13.52 -0.07 2.38
C ILE A 302 13.74 0.49 3.79
N ALA A 303 13.65 1.81 3.95
CA ALA A 303 13.79 2.43 5.26
C ALA A 303 12.67 1.98 6.23
N PHE A 304 11.44 1.80 5.75
CA PHE A 304 10.34 1.24 6.56
C PHE A 304 10.66 -0.19 7.05
N ALA A 305 11.12 -1.08 6.16
CA ALA A 305 11.47 -2.45 6.53
C ALA A 305 12.56 -2.49 7.61
N HIS A 306 13.58 -1.65 7.49
CA HIS A 306 14.64 -1.53 8.49
C HIS A 306 14.18 -0.86 9.78
N ASP A 307 13.20 0.05 9.72
CA ASP A 307 12.57 0.60 10.92
C ASP A 307 11.82 -0.49 11.71
N VAL A 308 11.11 -1.40 11.06
CA VAL A 308 10.47 -2.57 11.73
C VAL A 308 11.54 -3.41 12.45
N ILE A 309 12.60 -3.81 11.73
CA ILE A 309 13.70 -4.62 12.28
C ILE A 309 14.35 -3.93 13.49
N ASN A 310 14.65 -2.64 13.35
CA ASN A 310 15.31 -1.86 14.40
C ASN A 310 14.42 -1.63 15.65
N ASN A 311 13.10 -1.74 15.50
CA ASN A 311 12.14 -1.65 16.61
C ASN A 311 11.83 -3.03 17.24
N GLY A 312 12.53 -4.10 16.82
CA GLY A 312 12.39 -5.45 17.36
C GLY A 312 11.28 -6.28 16.70
N GLY A 313 10.72 -5.80 15.58
CA GLY A 313 9.87 -6.61 14.72
C GLY A 313 10.66 -7.54 13.81
N GLU A 314 9.94 -8.38 13.08
CA GLU A 314 10.51 -9.26 12.06
C GLU A 314 10.01 -8.78 10.69
N PHE A 315 10.88 -8.74 9.68
CA PHE A 315 10.49 -8.36 8.33
C PHE A 315 10.96 -9.43 7.34
N LEU A 316 10.02 -10.12 6.72
CA LEU A 316 10.26 -11.25 5.82
C LEU A 316 9.79 -10.93 4.40
N ILE A 317 10.59 -11.32 3.43
CA ILE A 317 10.27 -11.16 2.01
C ILE A 317 9.78 -12.48 1.43
N TYR A 318 8.57 -12.46 0.90
CA TYR A 318 7.96 -13.57 0.18
C TYR A 318 8.28 -13.46 -1.32
N SER A 319 8.98 -14.46 -1.85
CA SER A 319 9.39 -14.51 -3.25
C SER A 319 9.10 -15.90 -3.85
N PRO A 320 7.82 -16.24 -4.09
CA PRO A 320 7.46 -17.53 -4.65
C PRO A 320 7.88 -17.67 -6.12
N LEU A 321 7.81 -18.91 -6.63
CA LEU A 321 7.88 -19.10 -8.08
C LEU A 321 6.64 -18.48 -8.75
N PRO A 322 6.75 -17.95 -9.99
CA PRO A 322 5.61 -17.38 -10.70
C PRO A 322 4.41 -18.34 -10.76
N GLY A 323 3.25 -17.86 -10.33
CA GLY A 323 2.00 -18.64 -10.31
C GLY A 323 1.93 -19.75 -9.25
N GLN A 324 2.94 -19.88 -8.37
CA GLN A 324 2.86 -20.77 -7.21
C GLN A 324 1.76 -20.29 -6.27
N ILE A 325 0.91 -21.24 -5.85
CA ILE A 325 -0.18 -21.00 -4.92
C ILE A 325 0.17 -21.69 -3.61
N GLY A 326 0.15 -20.94 -2.51
CA GLY A 326 0.17 -21.49 -1.17
C GLY A 326 -1.23 -21.84 -0.66
N ASN A 327 -1.31 -22.78 0.26
CA ASN A 327 -2.56 -23.26 0.84
C ASN A 327 -2.40 -23.54 2.35
N ALA A 328 -2.77 -22.55 3.17
CA ALA A 328 -2.78 -22.66 4.63
C ALA A 328 -4.11 -23.25 5.11
N LYS A 329 -4.06 -24.29 5.94
CA LYS A 329 -5.29 -24.86 6.54
C LYS A 329 -5.62 -24.09 7.82
N LEU A 330 -6.87 -23.67 7.94
CA LEU A 330 -7.38 -23.00 9.13
C LEU A 330 -8.23 -23.97 9.99
N SER A 331 -8.67 -23.48 11.14
CA SER A 331 -9.75 -24.13 11.91
C SER A 331 -11.07 -24.17 11.10
N LYS A 332 -12.05 -24.93 11.60
CA LYS A 332 -13.41 -25.03 11.02
C LYS A 332 -13.43 -25.43 9.53
N GLN A 333 -12.47 -26.25 9.10
CA GLN A 333 -12.34 -26.73 7.71
C GLN A 333 -12.18 -25.60 6.67
N ARG A 334 -11.76 -24.41 7.10
CA ARG A 334 -11.43 -23.29 6.21
C ARG A 334 -9.98 -23.38 5.74
N ARG A 335 -9.65 -22.61 4.71
CA ARG A 335 -8.27 -22.47 4.23
C ARG A 335 -7.98 -21.07 3.71
N ILE A 336 -6.73 -20.67 3.66
CA ILE A 336 -6.27 -19.49 2.93
C ILE A 336 -5.45 -19.96 1.74
N ARG A 337 -5.93 -19.66 0.53
CA ARG A 337 -5.13 -19.79 -0.69
C ARG A 337 -4.56 -18.43 -1.06
N PHE A 338 -3.27 -18.38 -1.36
CA PHE A 338 -2.58 -17.11 -1.64
C PHE A 338 -1.56 -17.27 -2.75
N MET A 339 -1.27 -16.18 -3.45
CA MET A 339 -0.21 -16.10 -4.47
C MET A 339 0.20 -14.64 -4.70
N CYS A 340 1.32 -14.40 -5.38
CA CYS A 340 1.58 -13.10 -5.98
C CYS A 340 0.91 -12.99 -7.35
N GLY A 341 0.36 -11.82 -7.67
CA GLY A 341 -0.17 -11.54 -9.01
C GLY A 341 0.88 -11.65 -10.11
N GLN A 342 0.42 -11.84 -11.35
CA GLN A 342 1.25 -12.01 -12.55
C GLN A 342 1.37 -10.74 -13.39
N GLY A 343 1.14 -9.57 -12.79
CA GLY A 343 1.34 -8.28 -13.44
C GLY A 343 2.81 -7.95 -13.68
N ARG A 344 3.07 -6.72 -14.13
CA ARG A 344 4.43 -6.23 -14.41
C ARG A 344 4.87 -5.10 -13.48
N ASP A 345 3.91 -4.32 -13.00
CA ASP A 345 4.08 -3.29 -11.99
C ASP A 345 3.88 -3.87 -10.59
N ARG A 346 4.16 -3.03 -9.59
CA ARG A 346 4.02 -3.37 -8.18
C ARG A 346 2.58 -3.74 -7.82
N ASN A 347 1.60 -3.01 -8.32
CA ASN A 347 0.19 -3.27 -8.00
C ASN A 347 -0.23 -4.64 -8.54
N GLY A 348 0.11 -4.96 -9.79
CA GLY A 348 -0.20 -6.25 -10.41
C GLY A 348 0.61 -7.44 -9.92
N THR A 349 1.66 -7.24 -9.10
CA THR A 349 2.51 -8.31 -8.55
C THR A 349 2.36 -8.50 -7.03
N GLY A 350 1.42 -7.80 -6.40
CA GLY A 350 1.13 -7.95 -4.98
C GLY A 350 0.62 -9.34 -4.56
N ILE A 351 0.72 -9.65 -3.26
CA ILE A 351 0.16 -10.84 -2.63
C ILE A 351 -1.36 -10.69 -2.56
N VAL A 352 -2.10 -11.66 -3.10
CA VAL A 352 -3.55 -11.77 -2.98
C VAL A 352 -3.92 -12.98 -2.10
N MET A 353 -5.06 -12.91 -1.39
CA MET A 353 -5.53 -13.99 -0.54
C MET A 353 -7.02 -14.28 -0.75
N ALA A 354 -7.35 -15.56 -0.93
CA ALA A 354 -8.71 -16.08 -0.86
C ALA A 354 -8.86 -16.92 0.41
N VAL A 355 -9.69 -16.46 1.34
CA VAL A 355 -10.07 -17.22 2.54
C VAL A 355 -11.31 -18.04 2.18
N GLU A 356 -11.24 -19.35 2.24
CA GLU A 356 -12.21 -20.25 1.62
C GLU A 356 -12.86 -21.19 2.64
N GLU A 357 -14.16 -21.41 2.46
CA GLU A 357 -14.96 -22.41 3.16
C GLU A 357 -15.49 -23.42 2.12
N PRO A 358 -14.64 -24.38 1.69
CA PRO A 358 -14.94 -25.27 0.56
C PRO A 358 -16.09 -26.25 0.85
N ASP A 359 -16.27 -26.63 2.12
CA ASP A 359 -17.25 -27.62 2.54
C ASP A 359 -18.63 -27.00 2.86
N ASN A 360 -18.77 -25.67 2.75
CA ASN A 360 -20.07 -25.00 2.85
C ASN A 360 -20.92 -25.26 1.59
N ILE A 361 -22.24 -25.18 1.72
CA ILE A 361 -23.17 -25.29 0.58
C ILE A 361 -23.99 -24.00 0.48
N PRO A 362 -23.75 -23.13 -0.53
CA PRO A 362 -22.71 -23.24 -1.56
C PRO A 362 -21.30 -22.93 -1.04
N ALA A 363 -20.29 -23.52 -1.66
CA ALA A 363 -18.89 -23.25 -1.34
C ALA A 363 -18.56 -21.78 -1.62
N ARG A 364 -17.76 -21.15 -0.75
CA ARG A 364 -17.62 -19.68 -0.75
C ARG A 364 -16.27 -19.19 -0.26
N SER A 365 -15.99 -17.91 -0.49
CA SER A 365 -14.78 -17.25 -0.03
C SER A 365 -14.96 -15.81 0.47
N TRP A 366 -13.92 -15.30 1.13
CA TRP A 366 -13.59 -13.88 1.14
C TRP A 366 -12.36 -13.62 0.28
N LEU A 367 -12.33 -12.49 -0.43
CA LEU A 367 -11.22 -12.12 -1.31
C LEU A 367 -10.57 -10.79 -0.88
N LEU A 368 -9.25 -10.85 -0.67
CA LEU A 368 -8.38 -9.74 -0.27
C LEU A 368 -7.37 -9.51 -1.40
N THR A 369 -7.46 -8.36 -2.06
CA THR A 369 -6.74 -8.10 -3.32
C THR A 369 -5.57 -7.14 -3.20
N GLY A 370 -5.57 -6.26 -2.19
CA GLY A 370 -4.72 -5.07 -2.20
C GLY A 370 -5.01 -4.30 -3.48
N ASP A 371 -3.97 -3.90 -4.23
CA ASP A 371 -4.15 -3.15 -5.47
C ASP A 371 -4.01 -4.02 -6.72
N CYS A 372 -3.94 -5.33 -6.54
CA CYS A 372 -3.77 -6.28 -7.63
C CYS A 372 -5.08 -6.48 -8.39
N ASP A 373 -5.09 -6.06 -9.66
CA ASP A 373 -6.23 -6.24 -10.56
C ASP A 373 -6.54 -7.74 -10.78
N TYR A 374 -7.82 -8.09 -10.81
CA TYR A 374 -8.34 -9.46 -10.97
C TYR A 374 -7.71 -10.23 -12.14
N LEU A 375 -7.36 -9.53 -13.22
CA LEU A 375 -6.77 -10.15 -14.42
C LEU A 375 -5.42 -10.83 -14.14
N HIS A 376 -4.72 -10.41 -13.08
CA HIS A 376 -3.39 -10.89 -12.74
C HIS A 376 -3.38 -12.13 -11.85
N PHE A 377 -4.52 -12.53 -11.28
CA PHE A 377 -4.56 -13.66 -10.36
C PHE A 377 -5.78 -14.56 -10.48
N VAL A 378 -6.97 -14.07 -10.86
CA VAL A 378 -8.22 -14.85 -10.75
C VAL A 378 -8.17 -16.13 -11.58
N LYS A 379 -7.61 -16.08 -12.79
CA LYS A 379 -7.49 -17.28 -13.64
C LYS A 379 -6.61 -18.37 -13.01
N GLN A 380 -5.54 -17.96 -12.32
CA GLN A 380 -4.57 -18.88 -11.71
C GLN A 380 -5.04 -19.35 -10.33
N LEU A 381 -5.42 -18.42 -9.46
CA LEU A 381 -5.90 -18.70 -8.11
C LEU A 381 -7.24 -19.44 -8.15
N SER A 382 -8.11 -19.11 -9.10
CA SER A 382 -9.47 -19.65 -9.26
C SER A 382 -10.22 -19.68 -7.91
N PRO A 383 -10.41 -18.53 -7.24
CA PRO A 383 -11.02 -18.48 -5.91
C PRO A 383 -12.45 -19.06 -5.96
N LEU A 384 -12.90 -19.66 -4.85
CA LEU A 384 -14.33 -19.97 -4.69
C LEU A 384 -15.17 -18.69 -4.79
N PRO A 385 -16.45 -18.75 -5.19
CA PRO A 385 -17.30 -17.57 -5.31
C PRO A 385 -17.32 -16.74 -4.01
N PRO A 386 -16.93 -15.46 -4.04
CA PRO A 386 -16.83 -14.65 -2.82
C PRO A 386 -18.20 -14.21 -2.28
N VAL A 387 -18.44 -14.44 -0.99
CA VAL A 387 -19.50 -13.75 -0.23
C VAL A 387 -18.99 -12.44 0.38
N GLY A 388 -17.68 -12.25 0.40
CA GLY A 388 -17.01 -11.03 0.86
C GLY A 388 -15.86 -10.68 -0.05
N MET A 389 -15.68 -9.41 -0.39
CA MET A 389 -14.58 -8.96 -1.22
C MET A 389 -14.20 -7.53 -0.85
N VAL A 390 -12.90 -7.24 -0.82
CA VAL A 390 -12.39 -5.87 -0.80
C VAL A 390 -12.03 -5.49 -2.24
N ALA A 391 -12.54 -4.36 -2.72
CA ALA A 391 -12.29 -3.90 -4.07
C ALA A 391 -10.80 -3.53 -4.25
N PRO A 392 -10.16 -3.92 -5.36
CA PRO A 392 -8.77 -3.61 -5.59
C PRO A 392 -8.54 -2.11 -5.77
N HIS A 393 -7.39 -1.63 -5.29
CA HIS A 393 -6.92 -0.27 -5.52
C HIS A 393 -7.97 0.78 -5.16
N HIS A 394 -8.62 0.59 -4.01
CA HIS A 394 -9.66 1.49 -3.48
C HIS A 394 -10.87 1.69 -4.42
N GLY A 395 -11.03 0.82 -5.43
CA GLY A 395 -12.01 0.96 -6.50
C GLY A 395 -11.57 1.84 -7.68
N ALA A 396 -10.26 2.01 -7.89
CA ALA A 396 -9.70 2.67 -9.06
C ALA A 396 -10.07 1.96 -10.38
N ASP A 397 -9.66 2.56 -11.50
CA ASP A 397 -9.92 2.00 -12.82
C ASP A 397 -9.28 0.61 -12.94
N LEU A 398 -10.06 -0.37 -13.37
CA LEU A 398 -9.59 -1.73 -13.67
C LEU A 398 -9.44 -1.93 -15.17
N ASP A 399 -8.66 -2.92 -15.60
CA ASP A 399 -8.68 -3.32 -17.01
C ASP A 399 -10.12 -3.71 -17.40
N SER A 400 -10.59 -3.20 -18.53
CA SER A 400 -11.93 -3.50 -19.06
C SER A 400 -12.23 -5.01 -19.22
N LYS A 401 -11.19 -5.85 -19.27
CA LYS A 401 -11.29 -7.31 -19.41
C LYS A 401 -11.07 -8.06 -18.10
N SER A 402 -11.04 -7.37 -16.97
CA SER A 402 -10.79 -7.99 -15.67
C SER A 402 -11.87 -9.02 -15.32
N PRO A 403 -11.49 -10.28 -15.02
CA PRO A 403 -12.43 -11.34 -14.67
C PRO A 403 -12.86 -11.20 -13.21
N ILE A 404 -13.69 -10.21 -12.91
CA ILE A 404 -14.18 -9.95 -11.55
C ILE A 404 -14.97 -11.17 -11.05
N PRO A 405 -14.58 -11.78 -9.91
CA PRO A 405 -15.30 -12.92 -9.36
C PRO A 405 -16.74 -12.55 -9.00
N LYS A 406 -17.67 -13.39 -9.44
CA LYS A 406 -19.10 -13.27 -9.12
C LYS A 406 -19.41 -13.87 -7.75
N PRO A 407 -20.34 -13.30 -6.98
CA PRO A 407 -20.79 -13.91 -5.74
C PRO A 407 -21.50 -15.25 -5.99
N PRO A 408 -21.62 -16.14 -4.98
CA PRO A 408 -22.37 -17.38 -5.13
C PRO A 408 -23.80 -17.12 -5.61
N SER A 409 -24.30 -17.96 -6.52
CA SER A 409 -25.71 -17.90 -6.91
C SER A 409 -26.59 -18.32 -5.74
N ASN A 410 -27.76 -17.68 -5.58
CA ASN A 410 -28.78 -18.02 -4.57
C ASN A 410 -28.38 -17.78 -3.10
N VAL A 411 -27.46 -16.85 -2.81
CA VAL A 411 -27.24 -16.34 -1.45
C VAL A 411 -27.84 -14.94 -1.31
N ASN A 412 -28.49 -14.70 -0.17
CA ASN A 412 -29.06 -13.37 0.15
C ASN A 412 -28.03 -12.42 0.78
N TYR A 413 -26.88 -12.95 1.17
CA TYR A 413 -25.84 -12.19 1.87
C TYR A 413 -24.54 -12.23 1.08
N LYS A 414 -24.06 -11.04 0.69
CA LYS A 414 -22.80 -10.81 0.01
C LYS A 414 -22.35 -9.36 0.27
N ARG A 415 -21.04 -9.13 0.36
CA ARG A 415 -20.45 -7.83 0.69
C ARG A 415 -19.24 -7.49 -0.19
N LEU A 416 -19.27 -6.31 -0.80
CA LEU A 416 -18.15 -5.70 -1.52
C LEU A 416 -17.75 -4.41 -0.80
N ALA A 417 -16.56 -4.37 -0.24
CA ALA A 417 -16.05 -3.23 0.50
C ALA A 417 -15.13 -2.35 -0.35
N TYR A 418 -15.37 -1.04 -0.32
CA TYR A 418 -14.45 -0.02 -0.83
C TYR A 418 -13.80 0.71 0.35
N SER A 419 -12.47 0.60 0.46
CA SER A 419 -11.68 1.36 1.42
C SER A 419 -11.22 2.66 0.77
N PHE A 420 -11.74 3.80 1.22
CA PHE A 420 -11.32 5.11 0.71
C PHE A 420 -11.62 6.23 1.71
N GLY A 421 -11.00 7.38 1.47
CA GLY A 421 -11.09 8.56 2.32
C GLY A 421 -11.99 9.68 1.80
N PRO A 422 -12.55 10.54 2.67
CA PRO A 422 -13.42 11.64 2.26
C PRO A 422 -12.63 12.65 1.43
N GLY A 423 -13.15 12.97 0.24
CA GLY A 423 -12.51 13.94 -0.65
C GLY A 423 -11.09 13.58 -1.08
N ASN A 424 -10.72 12.29 -1.13
CA ASN A 424 -9.45 11.87 -1.73
C ASN A 424 -9.35 12.37 -3.18
N LYS A 425 -8.15 12.75 -3.59
CA LYS A 425 -7.91 13.40 -4.88
C LYS A 425 -6.54 13.06 -5.43
N HIS A 426 -6.51 12.78 -6.71
CA HIS A 426 -5.31 12.48 -7.47
C HIS A 426 -5.15 13.46 -8.63
N GLY A 427 -3.97 14.08 -8.72
CA GLY A 427 -3.68 15.13 -9.70
C GLY A 427 -4.54 16.40 -9.58
N LYS A 428 -4.40 17.31 -10.55
CA LYS A 428 -5.08 18.60 -10.66
C LYS A 428 -6.54 18.45 -11.04
N ALA A 429 -6.88 17.42 -11.82
CA ALA A 429 -8.28 17.11 -12.10
C ALA A 429 -9.01 16.51 -10.90
N ALA A 430 -8.27 16.16 -9.83
CA ALA A 430 -8.84 15.65 -8.59
C ALA A 430 -9.65 14.35 -8.79
N VAL A 431 -9.10 13.42 -9.59
CA VAL A 431 -9.64 12.06 -9.74
C VAL A 431 -9.81 11.46 -8.36
N ARG A 432 -10.96 10.83 -8.11
CA ARG A 432 -11.30 10.24 -6.83
C ARG A 432 -11.46 8.74 -6.97
N HIS A 433 -11.12 8.05 -5.90
CA HIS A 433 -11.45 6.65 -5.72
C HIS A 433 -12.59 6.54 -4.71
N PRO A 434 -13.55 5.63 -4.92
CA PRO A 434 -13.71 4.76 -6.09
C PRO A 434 -14.01 5.53 -7.39
N THR A 435 -13.71 4.92 -8.53
CA THR A 435 -13.93 5.48 -9.88
C THR A 435 -15.22 4.95 -10.49
N SER A 436 -15.79 5.70 -11.45
CA SER A 436 -16.98 5.28 -12.19
C SER A 436 -16.77 3.96 -12.95
N GLN A 437 -15.62 3.80 -13.61
CA GLN A 437 -15.28 2.58 -14.35
C GLN A 437 -15.13 1.39 -13.39
N GLY A 438 -14.41 1.57 -12.28
CA GLY A 438 -14.24 0.56 -11.25
C GLY A 438 -15.58 0.03 -10.73
N VAL A 439 -16.47 0.91 -10.25
CA VAL A 439 -17.79 0.49 -9.73
C VAL A 439 -18.68 -0.13 -10.80
N THR A 440 -18.64 0.39 -12.03
CA THR A 440 -19.45 -0.15 -13.15
C THR A 440 -19.06 -1.59 -13.48
N LEU A 441 -17.77 -1.91 -13.49
CA LEU A 441 -17.31 -3.27 -13.74
C LEU A 441 -17.75 -4.24 -12.62
N HIS A 442 -17.69 -3.82 -11.36
CA HIS A 442 -18.20 -4.64 -10.25
C HIS A 442 -19.72 -4.84 -10.37
N ASN A 443 -20.48 -3.80 -10.72
CA ASN A 443 -21.92 -3.90 -10.97
C ASN A 443 -22.26 -4.88 -12.11
N HIS A 444 -21.48 -4.90 -13.19
CA HIS A 444 -21.61 -5.89 -14.27
C HIS A 444 -21.24 -7.32 -13.85
N ALA A 445 -20.52 -7.48 -12.74
CA ALA A 445 -20.19 -8.77 -12.14
C ALA A 445 -21.18 -9.19 -11.03
N ASP A 446 -22.41 -8.68 -11.08
CA ASP A 446 -23.54 -9.03 -10.20
C ASP A 446 -23.39 -8.58 -8.73
N TRP A 447 -22.53 -7.60 -8.47
CA TRP A 447 -22.47 -6.88 -7.19
C TRP A 447 -23.43 -5.70 -7.20
N ASP A 448 -24.51 -5.77 -6.43
CA ASP A 448 -25.58 -4.77 -6.43
C ASP A 448 -25.14 -3.49 -5.71
N HIS A 449 -24.95 -2.42 -6.49
CA HIS A 449 -24.62 -1.08 -5.99
C HIS A 449 -25.86 -0.29 -5.56
N TYR A 450 -27.07 -0.81 -5.82
CA TYR A 450 -28.36 -0.24 -5.50
C TYR A 450 -28.45 1.27 -5.84
N PHE A 451 -28.64 2.15 -4.84
CA PHE A 451 -28.72 3.60 -5.04
C PHE A 451 -27.36 4.32 -5.11
N TRP A 452 -26.26 3.58 -4.97
CA TRP A 452 -24.94 4.17 -5.09
C TRP A 452 -24.67 4.51 -6.56
N SER A 453 -24.34 5.77 -6.82
CA SER A 453 -24.20 6.25 -8.18
C SER A 453 -22.99 5.62 -8.87
N LEU A 454 -23.20 5.02 -10.04
CA LEU A 454 -22.11 4.48 -10.86
C LEU A 454 -21.29 5.57 -11.56
N ILE A 455 -21.81 6.81 -11.66
CA ILE A 455 -21.14 7.93 -12.35
C ILE A 455 -20.30 8.74 -11.34
N THR A 456 -20.91 9.12 -10.22
CA THR A 456 -20.25 9.77 -9.07
C THR A 456 -20.29 8.86 -7.82
N PRO A 457 -19.49 7.77 -7.80
CA PRO A 457 -19.45 6.89 -6.64
C PRO A 457 -18.84 7.59 -5.42
N GLY A 458 -19.13 7.07 -4.22
CA GLY A 458 -18.67 7.63 -2.95
C GLY A 458 -19.50 8.79 -2.39
N ASP A 459 -20.46 9.33 -3.14
CA ASP A 459 -21.22 10.54 -2.74
C ASP A 459 -22.49 10.28 -1.91
N ARG A 460 -22.87 9.02 -1.66
CA ARG A 460 -24.09 8.66 -0.91
C ARG A 460 -23.88 7.41 -0.07
N ILE A 461 -24.80 7.17 0.87
CA ILE A 461 -24.92 5.91 1.64
C ILE A 461 -24.98 4.69 0.71
N PRO A 462 -23.96 3.80 0.74
CA PRO A 462 -24.03 2.56 -0.01
C PRO A 462 -25.16 1.68 0.55
N ARG A 463 -25.74 0.87 -0.33
CA ARG A 463 -26.78 -0.11 -0.01
C ARG A 463 -26.56 -1.33 -0.91
N GLY A 464 -27.45 -2.31 -0.82
CA GLY A 464 -27.32 -3.56 -1.57
C GLY A 464 -26.17 -4.39 -1.00
N ASP A 465 -25.18 -4.66 -1.84
CA ASP A 465 -24.01 -5.46 -1.49
C ASP A 465 -22.84 -4.61 -0.96
N ILE A 466 -22.93 -3.29 -1.05
CA ILE A 466 -21.76 -2.41 -0.89
C ILE A 466 -21.54 -1.99 0.55
N LEU A 467 -20.28 -2.04 0.99
CA LEU A 467 -19.77 -1.40 2.19
C LEU A 467 -18.74 -0.35 1.77
N ALA A 468 -18.71 0.78 2.45
CA ALA A 468 -17.69 1.82 2.25
C ALA A 468 -17.20 2.31 3.60
N THR A 469 -15.92 2.64 3.71
CA THR A 469 -15.37 3.25 4.94
C THR A 469 -15.76 4.73 5.08
N CYS A 470 -16.18 5.39 3.99
CA CYS A 470 -16.46 6.83 3.99
C CYS A 470 -17.52 7.31 2.95
N GLU A 471 -17.77 8.63 2.94
CA GLU A 471 -18.46 9.43 1.91
C GLU A 471 -17.58 10.58 1.43
N HIS A 472 -17.77 11.07 0.21
CA HIS A 472 -17.15 12.31 -0.25
C HIS A 472 -17.99 13.56 0.04
N THR A 473 -19.32 13.47 0.00
CA THR A 473 -20.27 14.61 0.06
C THR A 473 -20.45 15.16 1.46
N ILE A 474 -20.21 14.33 2.46
CA ILE A 474 -20.19 14.69 3.87
C ILE A 474 -18.85 14.18 4.38
N VAL A 475 -18.04 15.01 5.02
CA VAL A 475 -16.74 14.61 5.60
C VAL A 475 -16.98 13.73 6.84
N THR A 476 -17.74 12.66 6.67
CA THR A 476 -18.13 11.70 7.69
C THR A 476 -17.41 10.39 7.40
N ALA A 477 -16.41 10.11 8.21
CA ALA A 477 -15.95 8.74 8.44
C ALA A 477 -17.16 7.89 8.85
N ARG A 478 -17.42 6.78 8.16
CA ARG A 478 -18.47 5.84 8.57
C ARG A 478 -17.98 4.89 9.65
N GLY A 479 -16.66 4.78 9.80
CA GLY A 479 -16.02 3.73 10.56
C GLY A 479 -15.71 2.52 9.69
N GLY A 480 -15.07 1.52 10.29
CA GLY A 480 -14.72 0.31 9.55
C GLY A 480 -15.92 -0.61 9.33
N ALA A 481 -15.77 -1.51 8.38
CA ALA A 481 -16.78 -2.47 7.97
C ALA A 481 -16.52 -3.88 8.55
N LEU A 482 -17.58 -4.64 8.82
CA LEU A 482 -17.51 -6.07 9.18
C LEU A 482 -18.26 -6.96 8.19
N ILE A 483 -17.61 -8.04 7.79
CA ILE A 483 -18.12 -9.04 6.86
C ILE A 483 -18.11 -10.41 7.55
N GLY A 484 -19.30 -11.02 7.66
CA GLY A 484 -19.49 -12.41 8.07
C GLY A 484 -19.50 -13.39 6.89
N TRP A 485 -19.78 -14.66 7.17
CA TRP A 485 -19.91 -15.72 6.15
C TRP A 485 -21.34 -15.85 5.61
N ASP A 486 -22.33 -15.83 6.50
CA ASP A 486 -23.75 -16.14 6.19
C ASP A 486 -24.68 -14.94 6.31
N SER A 487 -24.32 -13.98 7.16
CA SER A 487 -25.19 -12.91 7.57
C SER A 487 -24.40 -11.70 8.07
N PRO A 488 -25.06 -10.52 8.15
CA PRO A 488 -24.54 -9.35 8.83
C PRO A 488 -24.02 -9.64 10.25
N PRO A 489 -22.73 -9.43 10.57
CA PRO A 489 -22.23 -9.51 11.94
C PRO A 489 -22.84 -8.40 12.81
N GLY A 490 -22.96 -8.66 14.12
CA GLY A 490 -23.21 -7.58 15.09
C GLY A 490 -22.05 -6.59 15.11
N ALA A 491 -22.33 -5.34 15.44
CA ALA A 491 -21.30 -4.32 15.61
C ALA A 491 -20.30 -4.73 16.68
N LEU A 492 -19.01 -4.53 16.41
CA LEU A 492 -17.95 -4.71 17.38
C LEU A 492 -17.45 -3.34 17.83
N SER A 493 -17.38 -3.15 19.14
CA SER A 493 -16.68 -2.02 19.71
C SER A 493 -15.25 -1.98 19.18
N ALA A 494 -14.71 -0.77 19.04
CA ALA A 494 -13.36 -0.57 18.55
C ALA A 494 -12.35 -1.50 19.26
N PRO A 495 -11.31 -1.94 18.56
CA PRO A 495 -10.50 -3.05 19.04
C PRO A 495 -9.88 -2.77 20.41
N CYS A 496 -9.83 -3.80 21.26
CA CYS A 496 -9.27 -3.79 22.62
C CYS A 496 -10.09 -3.09 23.74
N HIS A 497 -11.44 -3.19 23.72
CA HIS A 497 -12.32 -2.82 24.86
C HIS A 497 -12.30 -1.35 25.31
N GLY A 498 -11.98 -0.40 24.42
CA GLY A 498 -12.36 1.01 24.60
C GLY A 498 -12.03 1.60 25.98
N THR A 499 -10.82 1.37 26.50
CA THR A 499 -10.34 2.13 27.67
C THR A 499 -10.11 3.59 27.27
N ALA A 500 -11.21 4.35 27.13
CA ALA A 500 -11.44 5.80 27.04
C ALA A 500 -10.49 6.70 26.21
N ILE A 501 -9.40 6.18 25.64
CA ILE A 501 -8.34 6.97 25.02
C ILE A 501 -7.87 6.20 23.78
N GLN A 502 -8.30 6.66 22.60
CA GLN A 502 -7.60 6.51 21.31
C GLN A 502 -7.73 5.18 20.52
N CYS A 503 -8.89 4.51 20.46
CA CYS A 503 -9.11 3.43 19.49
C CYS A 503 -9.64 3.97 18.13
N SER A 504 -9.41 3.24 17.02
CA SER A 504 -10.02 3.53 15.71
C SER A 504 -11.55 3.55 15.80
N ALA A 505 -12.22 4.11 14.78
CA ALA A 505 -13.68 4.08 14.69
C ALA A 505 -14.23 2.65 14.86
N PRO A 506 -15.42 2.48 15.49
CA PRO A 506 -16.02 1.16 15.70
C PRO A 506 -16.18 0.40 14.37
N LEU A 507 -16.14 -0.93 14.47
CA LEU A 507 -16.31 -1.83 13.33
C LEU A 507 -17.79 -2.21 13.24
N ILE A 508 -18.46 -1.73 12.20
CA ILE A 508 -19.90 -1.89 12.01
C ILE A 508 -20.18 -2.54 10.67
N GLN A 509 -21.35 -3.11 10.48
CA GLN A 509 -21.84 -3.37 9.13
C GLN A 509 -22.79 -2.24 8.73
N SER A 510 -22.25 -1.14 8.20
CA SER A 510 -23.04 0.02 7.74
C SER A 510 -23.27 0.01 6.24
#